data_AF-G2GYM2-F1
#
_entry.id   AF-G2GYM2-F1
#
_cell.length_a   1.000
_cell.length_b   1.000
_cell.length_c   1.000
_cell.angle_alpha   90.00
_cell.angle_beta   90.00
_cell.angle_gamma   90.00
#
_symmetry.space_group_name_H-M   'P 1'
#
loop_
_entity.id
_entity.type
_entity.pdbx_description
1 polymer ?
#
loop_
_entity_poly.entity_id
_entity_poly.type
_entity_poly.pdbx_seq_one_letter_code
_entity_poly.pdbx_strand_id
1 'polypeptide(L)'
;RQCAVKQYQNAEDTRGRLVMSCMTPASDGSFISIDDDEAKEFRASVVEWLMTNHPHDCPVCEEGGNCHLQDMTVMTGHNARRYRFTKRTHENQQLGPFIAHEMNRCIACYRCVRYYNDYADGTDFGVYGAHDNVYFGRPESGTLESEFSGNLVEICPTGVFTDKTHSERYNRK
;
A
#
# COMPACT_ATOMS: atom_id res chain seq x y z
N ARG A 1 -2.82 -3.59 -7.57
CA ARG A 1 -3.49 -3.44 -8.89
C ARG A 1 -4.86 -2.77 -8.71
N GLN A 2 -4.92 -1.68 -7.94
CA GLN A 2 -6.20 -1.07 -7.55
C GLN A 2 -6.81 -0.18 -8.65
N CYS A 3 -5.99 0.26 -9.59
CA CYS A 3 -6.34 1.13 -10.72
C CYS A 3 -6.93 0.37 -11.92
N ALA A 4 -7.52 -0.80 -11.68
CA ALA A 4 -8.12 -1.60 -12.74
C ALA A 4 -9.37 -0.91 -13.29
N VAL A 5 -9.44 -0.78 -14.61
CA VAL A 5 -10.55 -0.19 -15.37
C VAL A 5 -10.85 -1.04 -16.60
N LYS A 6 -12.04 -0.90 -17.16
CA LYS A 6 -12.43 -1.60 -18.38
C LYS A 6 -12.14 -0.72 -19.60
N GLN A 7 -11.36 -1.22 -20.54
CA GLN A 7 -11.05 -0.54 -21.80
C GLN A 7 -11.69 -1.28 -22.97
N TYR A 8 -12.38 -0.55 -23.84
CA TYR A 8 -13.02 -1.06 -25.06
C TYR A 8 -12.26 -0.60 -26.30
N GLN A 9 -12.38 -1.37 -27.38
CA GLN A 9 -11.72 -1.01 -28.66
C GLN A 9 -12.44 0.13 -29.39
N ASN A 10 -13.76 0.21 -29.25
CA ASN A 10 -14.62 1.21 -29.89
C ASN A 10 -15.96 1.31 -29.13
N ALA A 11 -16.87 2.16 -29.60
CA ALA A 11 -18.18 2.39 -28.97
C ALA A 11 -19.14 1.18 -29.03
N GLU A 12 -18.91 0.23 -29.94
CA GLU A 12 -19.77 -0.94 -30.18
C GLU A 12 -19.26 -2.19 -29.44
N ASP A 13 -18.00 -2.17 -28.98
CA ASP A 13 -17.40 -3.23 -28.20
C ASP A 13 -18.04 -3.29 -26.81
N THR A 14 -18.74 -4.39 -26.56
CA THR A 14 -19.41 -4.67 -25.27
C THR A 14 -18.58 -5.57 -24.37
N ARG A 15 -17.51 -6.20 -24.88
CA ARG A 15 -16.71 -7.15 -24.12
C ARG A 15 -15.59 -6.45 -23.37
N GLY A 16 -14.86 -5.57 -24.05
CA GLY A 16 -13.70 -4.86 -23.51
C GLY A 16 -12.64 -5.77 -22.87
N ARG A 17 -11.64 -5.14 -22.25
CA ARG A 17 -10.58 -5.82 -21.49
C ARG A 17 -10.26 -5.05 -20.22
N LEU A 18 -9.89 -5.78 -19.17
CA LEU A 18 -9.41 -5.17 -17.94
C LEU A 18 -7.97 -4.67 -18.12
N VAL A 19 -7.73 -3.39 -17.84
CA VAL A 19 -6.40 -2.77 -17.93
C VAL A 19 -6.07 -2.01 -16.66
N MET A 20 -4.78 -1.79 -16.42
CA MET A 20 -4.30 -1.02 -15.27
C MET A 20 -4.05 0.42 -15.72
N SER A 21 -4.87 1.37 -15.26
CA SER A 21 -4.82 2.74 -15.76
C SER A 21 -3.49 3.42 -15.46
N CYS A 22 -2.81 3.07 -14.36
CA CYS A 22 -1.53 3.67 -14.00
C CYS A 22 -0.35 3.29 -14.91
N MET A 23 -0.50 2.25 -15.75
CA MET A 23 0.54 1.76 -16.66
C MET A 23 0.12 1.81 -18.13
N THR A 24 -1.15 2.12 -18.40
CA THR A 24 -1.70 2.13 -19.76
C THR A 24 -1.61 3.55 -20.30
N PRO A 25 -0.84 3.81 -21.39
CA PRO A 25 -0.77 5.14 -21.98
C PRO A 25 -2.14 5.61 -22.46
N ALA A 26 -2.42 6.89 -22.29
CA ALA A 26 -3.61 7.49 -22.88
C ALA A 26 -3.46 7.55 -24.41
N SER A 27 -4.53 7.23 -25.13
CA SER A 27 -4.59 7.27 -26.58
C SER A 27 -5.89 7.92 -27.03
N ASP A 28 -5.83 8.67 -28.13
CA ASP A 28 -7.02 9.28 -28.73
C ASP A 28 -8.02 8.19 -29.13
N GLY A 29 -9.31 8.48 -28.94
CA GLY A 29 -10.38 7.53 -29.21
C GLY A 29 -10.43 6.34 -28.24
N SER A 30 -9.79 6.42 -27.07
CA SER A 30 -9.91 5.39 -26.04
C SER A 30 -11.29 5.42 -25.37
N PHE A 31 -11.93 4.25 -25.29
CA PHE A 31 -13.20 4.06 -24.59
C PHE A 31 -12.90 3.35 -23.26
N ILE A 32 -13.10 4.04 -22.14
CA ILE A 32 -12.80 3.52 -20.80
C ILE A 32 -14.04 3.63 -19.92
N SER A 33 -14.41 2.54 -19.26
CA SER A 33 -15.41 2.55 -18.19
C SER A 33 -14.74 2.29 -16.84
N ILE A 34 -15.03 3.17 -15.89
CA ILE A 34 -14.64 3.03 -14.48
C ILE A 34 -15.69 2.27 -13.67
N ASP A 35 -16.94 2.29 -14.14
CA ASP A 35 -18.13 1.78 -13.46
C ASP A 35 -18.54 0.36 -13.87
N ASP A 36 -17.80 -0.24 -14.80
CA ASP A 36 -17.97 -1.64 -15.21
C ASP A 36 -17.90 -2.60 -14.00
N ASP A 37 -18.81 -3.57 -13.97
CA ASP A 37 -18.98 -4.46 -12.83
C ASP A 37 -17.79 -5.42 -12.66
N GLU A 38 -17.21 -5.93 -13.75
CA GLU A 38 -16.00 -6.77 -13.70
C GLU A 38 -14.82 -5.99 -13.10
N ALA A 39 -14.67 -4.71 -13.47
CA ALA A 39 -13.63 -3.85 -12.90
C ALA A 39 -13.88 -3.57 -11.40
N LYS A 40 -15.13 -3.35 -10.99
CA LYS A 40 -15.51 -3.18 -9.57
C LYS A 40 -15.21 -4.43 -8.74
N GLU A 41 -15.62 -5.61 -9.21
CA GLU A 41 -15.38 -6.88 -8.55
C GLU A 41 -13.88 -7.19 -8.45
N PHE A 42 -13.12 -6.91 -9.51
CA PHE A 42 -11.67 -7.07 -9.48
C PHE A 42 -11.01 -6.18 -8.44
N ARG A 43 -11.40 -4.89 -8.37
CA ARG A 43 -10.92 -3.95 -7.36
C ARG A 43 -11.27 -4.40 -5.94
N ALA A 44 -12.47 -4.91 -5.72
CA ALA A 44 -12.86 -5.49 -4.43
C ALA A 44 -11.98 -6.70 -4.08
N SER A 45 -11.76 -7.62 -5.01
CA SER A 45 -10.92 -8.80 -4.80
C SER A 45 -9.47 -8.43 -4.43
N VAL A 46 -8.91 -7.39 -5.06
CA VAL A 46 -7.57 -6.88 -4.72
C VAL A 46 -7.51 -6.38 -3.29
N VAL A 47 -8.49 -5.58 -2.85
CA VAL A 47 -8.54 -5.06 -1.47
C VAL A 47 -8.63 -6.20 -0.47
N GLU A 48 -9.42 -7.24 -0.75
CA GLU A 48 -9.49 -8.42 0.10
C GLU A 48 -8.13 -9.13 0.22
N TRP A 49 -7.40 -9.28 -0.89
CA TRP A 49 -6.07 -9.89 -0.88
C TRP A 49 -5.05 -9.09 -0.07
N LEU A 50 -5.11 -7.76 -0.12
CA LEU A 50 -4.26 -6.91 0.72
C LEU A 50 -4.54 -7.14 2.22
N MET A 51 -5.80 -7.39 2.57
CA MET A 51 -6.22 -7.63 3.96
C MET A 51 -5.97 -9.06 4.47
N THR A 52 -5.60 -10.00 3.60
CA THR A 52 -5.26 -11.39 3.96
C THR A 52 -4.23 -11.42 5.08
N ASN A 53 -3.08 -10.77 4.85
CA ASN A 53 -1.96 -10.73 5.77
C ASN A 53 -1.89 -9.44 6.61
N HIS A 54 -2.62 -8.38 6.24
CA HIS A 54 -2.66 -7.15 7.02
C HIS A 54 -3.30 -7.39 8.41
N PRO A 55 -2.75 -6.84 9.51
CA PRO A 55 -3.24 -7.08 10.87
C PRO A 55 -4.59 -6.38 11.14
N HIS A 56 -5.10 -6.56 12.35
CA HIS A 56 -6.32 -5.91 12.85
C HIS A 56 -5.98 -4.73 13.78
N ASP A 57 -4.95 -3.97 13.41
CA ASP A 57 -4.35 -2.96 14.28
C ASP A 57 -4.95 -1.58 14.08
N CYS A 58 -6.01 -1.42 13.27
CA CYS A 58 -6.62 -0.12 13.01
C CYS A 58 -6.91 0.71 14.29
N PRO A 59 -7.35 0.14 15.42
CA PRO A 59 -7.58 0.90 16.65
C PRO A 59 -6.31 1.42 17.35
N VAL A 60 -5.15 0.82 17.09
CA VAL A 60 -3.85 1.17 17.70
C VAL A 60 -2.88 1.77 16.69
N CYS A 61 -3.28 1.83 15.42
CA CYS A 61 -2.51 2.39 14.33
C CYS A 61 -2.66 3.92 14.33
N GLU A 62 -1.54 4.62 14.29
CA GLU A 62 -1.46 6.08 14.28
C GLU A 62 -2.03 6.69 12.99
N GLU A 63 -1.98 5.92 11.89
CA GLU A 63 -2.64 6.26 10.62
C GLU A 63 -4.12 5.87 10.58
N GLY A 64 -4.67 5.35 11.68
CA GLY A 64 -6.10 5.05 11.80
C GLY A 64 -6.95 6.29 11.52
N GLY A 65 -7.85 6.20 10.55
CA GLY A 65 -8.70 7.31 10.12
C GLY A 65 -8.13 8.19 9.01
N ASN A 66 -6.85 8.03 8.65
CA ASN A 66 -6.22 8.67 7.48
C ASN A 66 -5.55 7.66 6.54
N CYS A 67 -5.74 6.36 6.77
CA CYS A 67 -5.11 5.28 6.03
C CYS A 67 -5.81 5.02 4.68
N HIS A 68 -5.07 5.09 3.57
CA HIS A 68 -5.63 4.81 2.25
C HIS A 68 -6.21 3.40 2.11
N LEU A 69 -5.60 2.39 2.76
CA LEU A 69 -6.16 1.03 2.73
C LEU A 69 -7.54 0.96 3.40
N GLN A 70 -7.74 1.74 4.47
CA GLN A 70 -9.03 1.84 5.16
C GLN A 70 -10.08 2.45 4.22
N ASP A 71 -9.76 3.57 3.57
CA ASP A 71 -10.66 4.22 2.63
C ASP A 71 -11.05 3.28 1.48
N MET A 72 -10.08 2.58 0.89
CA MET A 72 -10.34 1.62 -0.19
C MET A 72 -11.22 0.45 0.26
N THR A 73 -11.09 0.02 1.51
CA THR A 73 -11.91 -1.04 2.12
C THR A 73 -13.35 -0.58 2.26
N VAL A 74 -13.58 0.65 2.73
CA VAL A 74 -14.92 1.25 2.83
C VAL A 74 -15.53 1.44 1.45
N MET A 75 -14.77 1.97 0.49
CA MET A 75 -15.24 2.20 -0.89
C MET A 75 -15.67 0.93 -1.61
N THR A 76 -15.04 -0.22 -1.30
CA THR A 76 -15.37 -1.51 -1.91
C THR A 76 -16.42 -2.31 -1.12
N GLY A 77 -16.90 -1.80 0.01
CA GLY A 77 -17.97 -2.41 0.80
C GLY A 77 -17.55 -3.65 1.59
N HIS A 78 -16.26 -3.87 1.80
CA HIS A 78 -15.78 -5.00 2.59
C HIS A 78 -16.12 -4.84 4.07
N ASN A 79 -16.95 -5.74 4.58
CA ASN A 79 -17.39 -5.75 5.99
C ASN A 79 -16.93 -6.99 6.77
N ALA A 80 -16.43 -8.02 6.10
CA ALA A 80 -15.95 -9.25 6.71
C ALA A 80 -14.75 -9.80 5.94
N ARG A 81 -13.82 -10.48 6.66
CA ARG A 81 -12.68 -11.16 6.05
C ARG A 81 -12.97 -12.66 5.93
N ARG A 82 -12.77 -13.23 4.74
CA ARG A 82 -12.95 -14.69 4.52
C ARG A 82 -11.75 -15.50 4.99
N TYR A 83 -10.56 -14.90 5.06
CA TYR A 83 -9.33 -15.57 5.47
C TYR A 83 -9.33 -15.92 6.97
N ARG A 84 -9.04 -17.18 7.31
CA ARG A 84 -9.12 -17.73 8.67
C ARG A 84 -7.82 -18.36 9.18
N PHE A 85 -6.78 -18.35 8.36
CA PHE A 85 -5.51 -18.99 8.70
C PHE A 85 -4.55 -18.01 9.39
N THR A 86 -3.41 -18.52 9.83
CA THR A 86 -2.36 -17.72 10.47
C THR A 86 -1.80 -16.71 9.49
N LYS A 87 -1.82 -15.43 9.90
CA LYS A 87 -1.21 -14.34 9.14
C LYS A 87 0.31 -14.40 9.25
N ARG A 88 1.02 -13.97 8.21
CA ARG A 88 2.46 -13.75 8.29
C ARG A 88 2.79 -12.67 9.33
N THR A 89 3.94 -12.80 9.97
CA THR A 89 4.48 -11.81 10.90
C THR A 89 5.91 -11.45 10.53
N HIS A 90 6.27 -10.19 10.72
CA HIS A 90 7.58 -9.60 10.50
C HIS A 90 8.06 -8.96 11.79
N GLU A 91 9.38 -8.98 11.99
CA GLU A 91 10.02 -8.25 13.07
C GLU A 91 10.20 -6.78 12.68
N ASN A 92 9.97 -5.89 13.63
CA ASN A 92 10.18 -4.47 13.42
C ASN A 92 11.67 -4.13 13.57
N GLN A 93 12.10 -3.13 12.81
CA GLN A 93 13.46 -2.60 12.86
C GLN A 93 13.45 -1.21 13.49
N GLN A 94 14.51 -0.87 14.19
CA GLN A 94 14.80 0.53 14.49
C GLN A 94 15.36 1.16 13.20
N LEU A 95 14.69 2.21 12.69
CA LEU A 95 15.08 2.96 11.48
C LEU A 95 15.53 4.40 11.77
N GLY A 96 15.76 4.70 13.04
CA GLY A 96 16.17 6.01 13.54
C GLY A 96 15.36 6.47 14.76
N PRO A 97 15.62 7.69 15.23
CA PRO A 97 14.89 8.27 16.37
C PRO A 97 13.51 8.81 16.00
N PHE A 98 13.27 9.14 14.73
CA PHE A 98 12.05 9.85 14.29
C PHE A 98 11.01 8.94 13.63
N ILE A 99 11.40 7.80 13.07
CA ILE A 99 10.52 6.91 12.32
C ILE A 99 10.28 5.65 13.12
N ALA A 100 9.03 5.37 13.45
CA ALA A 100 8.58 4.09 13.94
C ALA A 100 8.28 3.16 12.75
N HIS A 101 8.58 1.88 12.93
CA HIS A 101 8.44 0.86 11.89
C HIS A 101 7.51 -0.24 12.39
N GLU A 102 6.41 -0.48 11.68
CA GLU A 102 5.49 -1.59 11.90
C GLU A 102 5.26 -2.37 10.61
N MET A 103 6.13 -3.35 10.38
CA MET A 103 6.24 -4.02 9.08
C MET A 103 5.04 -4.92 8.76
N ASN A 104 4.32 -5.40 9.78
CA ASN A 104 3.13 -6.23 9.59
C ASN A 104 2.01 -5.50 8.84
N ARG A 105 1.97 -4.17 8.92
CA ARG A 105 0.99 -3.33 8.24
C ARG A 105 1.28 -3.17 6.73
N CYS A 106 2.40 -3.66 6.22
CA CYS A 106 2.81 -3.41 4.84
C CYS A 106 2.02 -4.22 3.81
N ILE A 107 1.55 -3.52 2.77
CA ILE A 107 0.83 -4.06 1.61
C ILE A 107 1.72 -4.31 0.39
N ALA A 108 3.05 -4.25 0.54
CA ALA A 108 4.04 -4.46 -0.52
C ALA A 108 3.79 -3.61 -1.79
N CYS A 109 3.51 -2.32 -1.62
CA CYS A 109 3.24 -1.39 -2.73
C CYS A 109 4.51 -0.81 -3.40
N TYR A 110 5.70 -1.04 -2.81
CA TYR A 110 7.00 -0.52 -3.27
C TYR A 110 7.15 1.01 -3.30
N ARG A 111 6.17 1.80 -2.81
CA ARG A 111 6.25 3.27 -2.79
C ARG A 111 7.45 3.78 -1.96
N CYS A 112 7.69 3.19 -0.79
CA CYS A 112 8.77 3.58 0.11
C CYS A 112 10.15 3.41 -0.54
N VAL A 113 10.46 2.22 -1.07
CA VAL A 113 11.77 1.93 -1.68
C VAL A 113 12.01 2.76 -2.93
N ARG A 114 10.99 2.92 -3.78
CA ARG A 114 11.11 3.79 -4.95
C ARG A 114 11.40 5.23 -4.54
N TYR A 115 10.68 5.77 -3.56
CA TYR A 115 10.99 7.09 -3.06
C TYR A 115 12.42 7.19 -2.51
N TYR A 116 12.77 6.26 -1.63
CA TYR A 116 14.03 6.30 -0.91
C TYR A 116 15.23 6.25 -1.86
N ASN A 117 15.17 5.35 -2.85
CA ASN A 117 16.26 5.13 -3.80
C ASN A 117 16.27 6.14 -4.95
N ASP A 118 15.10 6.54 -5.46
CA ASP A 118 15.02 7.39 -6.66
C ASP A 118 15.03 8.89 -6.32
N TYR A 119 14.62 9.28 -5.11
CA TYR A 119 14.38 10.69 -4.75
C TYR A 119 15.00 11.15 -3.42
N ALA A 120 15.36 10.24 -2.52
CA ALA A 120 15.93 10.58 -1.22
C ALA A 120 17.45 10.33 -1.14
N ASP A 121 18.09 9.95 -2.26
CA ASP A 121 19.51 9.57 -2.36
C ASP A 121 19.94 8.50 -1.34
N GLY A 122 18.99 7.72 -0.82
CA GLY A 122 19.23 6.70 0.17
C GLY A 122 19.61 5.37 -0.47
N THR A 123 20.53 4.62 0.15
CA THR A 123 21.05 3.35 -0.39
C THR A 123 20.96 2.17 0.57
N ASP A 124 20.60 2.43 1.82
CA ASP A 124 20.64 1.50 2.93
C ASP A 124 19.27 0.90 3.29
N PHE A 125 18.25 1.14 2.46
CA PHE A 125 16.89 0.60 2.60
C PHE A 125 16.44 -0.07 1.31
N GLY A 126 15.85 -1.26 1.41
CA GLY A 126 15.53 -2.08 0.26
C GLY A 126 14.42 -3.09 0.52
N VAL A 127 14.31 -4.03 -0.43
CA VAL A 127 13.34 -5.13 -0.39
C VAL A 127 14.08 -6.44 -0.28
N TYR A 128 13.68 -7.26 0.68
CA TYR A 128 14.25 -8.58 0.94
C TYR A 128 13.16 -9.65 0.92
N GLY A 129 13.56 -10.89 0.66
CA GLY A 129 12.64 -12.03 0.57
C GLY A 129 11.88 -12.09 -0.76
N ALA A 130 10.89 -12.99 -0.81
CA ALA A 130 10.10 -13.26 -2.01
C ALA A 130 8.70 -13.73 -1.65
N HIS A 131 7.79 -13.67 -2.63
CA HIS A 131 6.43 -14.20 -2.53
C HIS A 131 5.62 -13.54 -1.39
N ASP A 132 5.10 -14.32 -0.46
CA ASP A 132 4.39 -13.85 0.72
C ASP A 132 5.34 -13.41 1.86
N ASN A 133 6.64 -13.70 1.77
CA ASN A 133 7.64 -13.31 2.76
C ASN A 133 8.50 -12.09 2.33
N VAL A 134 7.91 -11.14 1.61
CA VAL A 134 8.58 -9.88 1.26
C VAL A 134 8.64 -8.95 2.47
N TYR A 135 9.85 -8.42 2.73
CA TYR A 135 10.21 -7.52 3.81
C TYR A 135 10.79 -6.22 3.25
N PHE A 136 10.43 -5.07 3.85
CA PHE A 136 10.93 -3.75 3.45
C PHE A 136 11.66 -3.13 4.64
N GLY A 137 12.93 -2.81 4.47
CA GLY A 137 13.76 -2.40 5.61
C GLY A 137 15.22 -2.29 5.23
N ARG A 138 16.08 -2.37 6.24
CA ARG A 138 17.54 -2.38 6.08
C ARG A 138 18.10 -3.80 6.22
N PRO A 139 19.32 -4.09 5.75
CA PRO A 139 20.00 -5.36 6.04
C PRO A 139 20.16 -5.59 7.55
N GLU A 140 20.49 -4.53 8.29
CA GLU A 140 20.67 -4.53 9.74
C GLU A 140 19.91 -3.35 10.36
N SER A 141 19.37 -3.55 11.56
CA SER A 141 18.65 -2.49 12.27
C SER A 141 19.57 -1.30 12.57
N GLY A 142 19.08 -0.08 12.34
CA GLY A 142 19.79 1.15 12.67
C GLY A 142 19.18 2.36 11.96
N THR A 143 19.69 3.55 12.28
CA THR A 143 19.24 4.82 11.68
C THR A 143 19.46 4.85 10.17
N LEU A 144 18.42 5.23 9.43
CA LEU A 144 18.49 5.50 7.99
C LEU A 144 19.45 6.66 7.70
N GLU A 145 20.28 6.49 6.68
CA GLU A 145 21.35 7.45 6.36
C GLU A 145 20.85 8.71 5.65
N SER A 146 19.74 8.62 4.90
CA SER A 146 19.19 9.77 4.16
C SER A 146 18.53 10.78 5.11
N GLU A 147 18.89 12.06 4.95
CA GLU A 147 18.25 13.19 5.64
C GLU A 147 16.75 13.32 5.29
N PHE A 148 16.35 12.85 4.10
CA PHE A 148 14.97 12.88 3.63
C PHE A 148 14.16 11.63 4.00
N SER A 149 14.73 10.73 4.81
CA SER A 149 14.08 9.51 5.28
C SER A 149 12.74 9.77 5.99
N GLY A 150 12.58 10.91 6.66
CA GLY A 150 11.34 11.29 7.35
C GLY A 150 10.10 11.32 6.44
N ASN A 151 10.26 11.61 5.15
CA ASN A 151 9.16 11.64 4.19
C ASN A 151 8.56 10.25 3.91
N LEU A 152 9.20 9.17 4.36
CA LEU A 152 8.64 7.81 4.29
C LEU A 152 7.30 7.70 5.03
N VAL A 153 7.09 8.49 6.09
CA VAL A 153 5.84 8.54 6.86
C VAL A 153 4.68 8.99 5.96
N GLU A 154 4.86 10.04 5.18
CA GLU A 154 3.82 10.58 4.30
C GLU A 154 3.62 9.75 3.01
N ILE A 155 4.67 9.09 2.54
CA ILE A 155 4.63 8.33 1.30
C ILE A 155 3.96 6.97 1.48
N CYS A 156 3.98 6.44 2.70
CA CYS A 156 3.39 5.15 3.00
C CYS A 156 1.85 5.24 2.95
N PRO A 157 1.17 4.39 2.15
CA PRO A 157 -0.30 4.41 2.10
C PRO A 157 -0.98 3.77 3.31
N THR A 158 -0.20 3.29 4.27
CA THR A 158 -0.60 2.52 5.45
C THR A 158 0.32 2.90 6.61
N GLY A 159 -0.05 2.61 7.85
CA GLY A 159 0.78 2.95 9.03
C GLY A 159 2.01 2.06 9.26
N VAL A 160 2.81 1.76 8.23
CA VAL A 160 4.10 1.04 8.36
C VAL A 160 5.19 1.95 8.88
N PHE A 161 5.24 3.19 8.37
CA PHE A 161 6.14 4.23 8.82
C PHE A 161 5.28 5.29 9.50
N THR A 162 5.56 5.56 10.77
CA THR A 162 4.84 6.58 11.55
C THR A 162 5.84 7.48 12.26
N ASP A 163 5.44 8.71 12.57
CA ASP A 163 6.28 9.63 13.33
C ASP A 163 6.32 9.19 14.80
N LYS A 164 7.50 8.80 15.27
CA LYS A 164 7.73 8.32 16.63
C LYS A 164 7.59 9.43 17.68
N THR A 165 7.86 10.68 17.33
CA THR A 165 7.68 11.82 18.23
C THR A 165 6.21 12.18 18.41
N HIS A 166 5.40 11.89 17.38
CA HIS A 166 3.97 12.13 17.42
C HIS A 166 3.19 10.97 18.05
N SER A 167 3.70 9.73 17.99
CA SER A 167 2.98 8.53 18.48
C SER A 167 2.68 8.54 19.99
N GLU A 168 3.38 9.33 20.80
CA GLU A 168 3.02 9.55 22.22
C GLU A 168 1.68 10.30 22.38
N ARG A 169 1.20 10.96 21.33
CA ARG A 169 -0.08 11.65 21.26
C ARG A 169 -0.94 10.95 20.20
N TYR A 170 -1.83 10.05 20.65
CA TYR A 170 -2.68 9.18 19.83
C TYR A 170 -3.62 9.85 18.80
N ASN A 171 -3.49 11.14 18.48
CA ASN A 171 -4.34 11.84 17.54
C ASN A 171 -3.53 12.70 16.56
N ARG A 172 -3.51 12.27 15.29
CA ARG A 172 -3.12 13.09 14.13
C ARG A 172 -4.23 14.11 13.74
N LYS A 173 -5.05 14.55 14.71
CA LYS A 173 -6.11 15.57 14.61
C LYS A 173 -6.26 16.36 15.89
#